data_AF-A0A2G1XCG7-F1
#
_entry.id   AF-A0A2G1XCG7-F1
#
_cell.length_a   1.000
_cell.length_b   1.000
_cell.length_c   1.000
_cell.angle_alpha   90.00
_cell.angle_beta   90.00
_cell.angle_gamma   90.00
#
_symmetry.space_group_name_H-M   'P 1'
#
loop_
_entity.id
_entity.type
_entity.pdbx_description
1 polymer ?
#
loop_
_entity_poly.entity_id
_entity_poly.type
_entity_poly.pdbx_seq_one_letter_code
_entity_poly.pdbx_strand_id
1 'polypeptide(L)'
;MTDSTSETGPLHHLARTHLPADLAERWTGLLRPAARLLATPEPGPGDVVVGRLGGLPALPENEEWPVWEGHGPLSFVASVDCAALPAHALDIPLPTEGTLSFFYFDGQIDDGDALVWPKDPDTWAGSRVVYVPAGVAVVERALPVVDDEDVEFEAYPEVPLTARVEWTAPDAWHPDFLAALRRDGHAADPAGGHPEEAQAFVEALWDRERRADHLVGGHANPVQSPVDYEIAHAYLGKDGDEVTWSDPRVAEEARKWTLLAQIDSDDDADMMWGDCGALYWLIRPEDLAALRFDRALFTMQCC
;
A
#
# COMPACT_ATOMS: atom_id res chain seq x y z
N MET A 1 -24.78 20.68 22.63
CA MET A 1 -25.15 19.35 22.10
C MET A 1 -24.83 19.38 20.62
N THR A 2 -23.56 19.14 20.32
CA THR A 2 -23.04 19.03 18.96
C THR A 2 -23.41 17.65 18.44
N ASP A 3 -24.07 17.64 17.29
CA ASP A 3 -24.61 16.44 16.68
C ASP A 3 -23.47 15.49 16.30
N SER A 4 -23.60 14.26 16.79
CA SER A 4 -22.65 13.15 16.69
C SER A 4 -23.01 12.32 15.46
N THR A 5 -23.05 12.92 14.28
CA THR A 5 -23.15 12.17 13.03
C THR A 5 -21.76 11.66 12.64
N SER A 6 -21.51 10.45 13.14
CA SER A 6 -20.36 9.56 13.07
C SER A 6 -19.45 9.65 11.84
N GLU A 7 -18.15 9.44 12.10
CA GLU A 7 -17.01 9.23 11.20
C GLU A 7 -17.13 8.01 10.25
N THR A 8 -18.35 7.60 9.89
CA THR A 8 -18.70 6.56 8.90
C THR A 8 -19.10 7.14 7.52
N GLY A 9 -18.92 8.46 7.32
CA GLY A 9 -19.70 9.32 6.42
C GLY A 9 -19.85 8.91 4.93
N PRO A 10 -18.83 9.00 4.06
CA PRO A 10 -19.06 8.98 2.61
C PRO A 10 -19.38 7.59 2.03
N LEU A 11 -18.65 6.55 2.42
CA LEU A 11 -18.82 5.21 1.86
C LEU A 11 -20.10 4.53 2.36
N HIS A 12 -20.48 4.74 3.62
CA HIS A 12 -21.78 4.26 4.12
C HIS A 12 -22.95 4.96 3.44
N HIS A 13 -22.82 6.28 3.19
CA HIS A 13 -23.84 7.02 2.46
C HIS A 13 -23.96 6.53 1.02
N LEU A 14 -22.83 6.34 0.33
CA LEU A 14 -22.80 5.80 -1.04
C LEU A 14 -23.50 4.44 -1.13
N ALA A 15 -23.13 3.50 -0.25
CA ALA A 15 -23.74 2.18 -0.20
C ALA A 15 -25.25 2.25 0.03
N ARG A 16 -25.72 3.04 0.99
CA ARG A 16 -27.16 3.19 1.29
C ARG A 16 -27.95 3.89 0.18
N THR A 17 -27.29 4.72 -0.63
CA THR A 17 -27.92 5.44 -1.74
C THR A 17 -28.13 4.52 -2.95
N HIS A 18 -27.17 3.64 -3.23
CA HIS A 18 -27.16 2.85 -4.47
C HIS A 18 -27.50 1.36 -4.28
N LEU A 19 -27.42 0.82 -3.06
CA LEU A 19 -27.67 -0.60 -2.80
C LEU A 19 -28.93 -0.83 -1.95
N PRO A 20 -29.61 -1.98 -2.11
CA PRO A 20 -30.58 -2.49 -1.14
C PRO A 20 -29.99 -2.54 0.27
N ALA A 21 -30.82 -2.32 1.30
CA ALA A 21 -30.36 -2.20 2.69
C ALA A 21 -29.52 -3.40 3.16
N ASP A 22 -29.90 -4.62 2.77
CA ASP A 22 -29.17 -5.84 3.14
C ASP A 22 -27.81 -5.95 2.45
N LEU A 23 -27.68 -5.45 1.22
CA LEU A 23 -26.39 -5.40 0.51
C LEU A 23 -25.50 -4.29 1.06
N ALA A 24 -26.07 -3.12 1.33
CA ALA A 24 -25.35 -1.99 1.92
C ALA A 24 -24.75 -2.37 3.28
N GLU A 25 -25.52 -3.06 4.14
CA GLU A 25 -25.02 -3.54 5.44
C GLU A 25 -23.87 -4.54 5.27
N ARG A 26 -24.01 -5.54 4.40
CA ARG A 26 -22.92 -6.51 4.14
C ARG A 26 -21.66 -5.85 3.59
N TRP A 27 -21.80 -4.97 2.61
CA TRP A 27 -20.67 -4.28 1.98
C TRP A 27 -19.97 -3.31 2.95
N THR A 28 -20.73 -2.52 3.71
CA THR A 28 -20.14 -1.61 4.71
C THR A 28 -19.42 -2.35 5.84
N GLY A 29 -19.80 -3.60 6.12
CA GLY A 29 -19.08 -4.48 7.04
C GLY A 29 -17.67 -4.90 6.57
N LEU A 30 -17.33 -4.67 5.30
CA LEU A 30 -15.98 -4.90 4.78
C LEU A 30 -15.05 -3.71 4.95
N LEU A 31 -15.56 -2.53 5.33
CA LEU A 31 -14.74 -1.31 5.40
C LEU A 31 -13.69 -1.43 6.50
N ARG A 32 -12.49 -0.94 6.21
CA ARG A 32 -11.37 -0.94 7.16
C ARG A 32 -10.79 0.46 7.32
N PRO A 33 -10.40 0.87 8.53
CA PRO A 33 -9.73 2.15 8.75
C PRO A 33 -8.29 2.10 8.22
N ALA A 34 -7.88 3.15 7.53
CA ALA A 34 -6.52 3.40 7.07
C ALA A 34 -6.05 4.77 7.57
N ALA A 35 -4.74 4.93 7.73
CA ALA A 35 -4.13 6.24 7.82
C ALA A 35 -3.83 6.71 6.38
N ARG A 36 -4.62 7.66 5.89
CA ARG A 36 -4.35 8.32 4.62
C ARG A 36 -3.28 9.38 4.84
N LEU A 37 -2.17 9.24 4.12
CA LEU A 37 -1.05 10.17 4.14
C LEU A 37 -1.27 11.23 3.06
N LEU A 38 -1.02 12.48 3.40
CA LEU A 38 -1.22 13.61 2.51
C LEU A 38 0.11 14.34 2.33
N ALA A 39 0.59 14.42 1.09
CA ALA A 39 1.67 15.31 0.70
C ALA A 39 1.32 16.74 1.14
N THR A 40 2.14 17.29 2.02
CA THR A 40 1.93 18.60 2.63
C THR A 40 3.26 19.37 2.57
N PRO A 41 3.64 19.94 1.41
CA PRO A 41 4.93 20.62 1.23
C PRO A 41 5.19 21.73 2.26
N GLU A 42 4.13 22.43 2.70
CA GLU A 42 4.21 23.50 3.70
C GLU A 42 3.22 23.24 4.86
N PRO A 43 3.55 22.37 5.84
CA PRO A 43 2.67 22.10 6.97
C PRO A 43 2.44 23.34 7.84
N GLY A 44 1.18 23.57 8.23
CA GLY A 44 0.79 24.67 9.09
C GLY A 44 1.06 24.40 10.59
N PRO A 45 0.91 25.41 11.47
CA PRO A 45 1.20 25.29 12.91
C PRO A 45 0.37 24.26 13.71
N GLY A 46 -0.64 23.64 13.11
CA GLY A 46 -1.48 22.61 13.73
C GLY A 46 -1.38 21.24 13.05
N ASP A 47 -0.60 21.14 11.97
CA ASP A 47 -0.44 19.90 11.23
C ASP A 47 0.58 19.00 11.94
N VAL A 48 0.20 17.74 12.11
CA VAL A 48 1.10 16.71 12.64
C VAL A 48 1.76 16.05 11.45
N VAL A 49 3.05 16.32 11.26
CA VAL A 49 3.88 15.60 10.30
C VAL A 49 4.11 14.20 10.83
N VAL A 50 3.74 13.20 10.04
CA VAL A 50 3.85 11.77 10.39
C VAL A 50 4.93 11.05 9.61
N GLY A 51 5.58 11.72 8.66
CA GLY A 51 6.51 11.10 7.74
C GLY A 51 6.92 12.04 6.61
N ARG A 52 7.52 11.46 5.57
CA ARG A 52 7.89 12.15 4.33
C ARG A 52 7.95 11.20 3.14
N LEU A 53 7.74 11.74 1.95
CA LEU A 53 8.18 11.15 0.68
C LEU A 53 9.61 11.63 0.38
N GLY A 54 10.41 10.79 -0.28
CA GLY A 54 11.72 11.14 -0.81
C GLY A 54 12.71 11.70 0.21
N GLY A 55 13.74 12.39 -0.30
CA GLY A 55 14.88 12.89 0.45
C GLY A 55 15.95 11.83 0.71
N LEU A 56 16.80 12.09 1.70
CA LEU A 56 17.81 11.13 2.14
C LEU A 56 17.29 10.31 3.33
N PRO A 57 17.46 8.97 3.33
CA PRO A 57 17.04 8.13 4.43
C PRO A 57 17.94 8.33 5.64
N ALA A 58 17.33 8.41 6.82
CA ALA A 58 18.04 8.28 8.09
C ALA A 58 18.07 6.80 8.50
N LEU A 59 19.26 6.20 8.50
CA LEU A 59 19.46 4.78 8.83
C LEU A 59 20.40 4.62 10.04
N PRO A 60 20.31 3.51 10.79
CA PRO A 60 21.28 3.20 11.84
C PRO A 60 22.72 3.28 11.33
N GLU A 61 23.66 3.73 12.17
CA GLU A 61 25.07 3.96 11.77
C GLU A 61 25.75 2.72 11.16
N ASN A 62 25.32 1.52 11.54
CA ASN A 62 25.81 0.25 11.03
C ASN A 62 25.01 -0.33 9.84
N GLU A 63 23.96 0.35 9.39
CA GLU A 63 23.11 -0.07 8.28
C GLU A 63 23.49 0.69 7.00
N GLU A 64 23.95 -0.03 5.98
CA GLU A 64 24.29 0.56 4.67
C GLU A 64 23.03 0.92 3.86
N TRP A 65 23.22 1.65 2.75
CA TRP A 65 22.12 1.93 1.82
C TRP A 65 21.58 0.61 1.24
N PRO A 66 20.24 0.38 1.20
CA PRO A 66 19.69 -0.84 0.62
C PRO A 66 20.05 -1.03 -0.86
N VAL A 67 20.63 -2.19 -1.19
CA VAL A 67 21.04 -2.57 -2.55
C VAL A 67 20.37 -3.88 -2.94
N TRP A 68 19.95 -3.99 -4.21
CA TRP A 68 19.64 -5.24 -4.88
C TRP A 68 20.90 -5.76 -5.56
N GLU A 69 21.45 -6.84 -5.01
CA GLU A 69 22.70 -7.45 -5.49
C GLU A 69 22.62 -7.78 -6.98
N GLY A 70 23.61 -7.32 -7.75
CA GLY A 70 23.65 -7.48 -9.20
C GLY A 70 22.88 -6.43 -10.01
N HIS A 71 22.11 -5.56 -9.35
CA HIS A 71 21.32 -4.49 -9.98
C HIS A 71 21.79 -3.10 -9.53
N GLY A 72 21.69 -2.80 -8.23
CA GLY A 72 22.18 -1.53 -7.68
C GLY A 72 21.36 -1.00 -6.49
N PRO A 73 21.57 0.27 -6.09
CA PRO A 73 20.87 0.86 -4.95
C PRO A 73 19.36 0.94 -5.17
N LEU A 74 18.60 0.77 -4.09
CA LEU A 74 17.16 1.02 -4.08
C LEU A 74 16.90 2.50 -3.81
N SER A 75 15.95 3.11 -4.50
CA SER A 75 15.48 4.46 -4.24
C SER A 75 14.74 4.53 -2.90
N PHE A 76 15.00 5.58 -2.13
CA PHE A 76 14.25 5.84 -0.91
C PHE A 76 12.90 6.48 -1.28
N VAL A 77 11.82 5.75 -1.01
CA VAL A 77 10.47 6.14 -1.42
C VAL A 77 9.82 7.00 -0.35
N ALA A 78 9.74 6.50 0.89
CA ALA A 78 9.05 7.19 1.95
C ALA A 78 9.52 6.73 3.33
N SER A 79 9.23 7.53 4.35
CA SER A 79 9.28 7.09 5.73
C SER A 79 8.08 7.56 6.53
N VAL A 80 7.68 6.77 7.53
CA VAL A 80 6.63 7.11 8.49
C VAL A 80 7.11 6.89 9.92
N ASP A 81 6.85 7.86 10.78
CA ASP A 81 7.03 7.75 12.23
C ASP A 81 5.81 7.06 12.84
N CYS A 82 6.03 5.85 13.35
CA CYS A 82 4.99 5.02 13.93
C CYS A 82 4.34 5.68 15.17
N ALA A 83 5.06 6.53 15.91
CA ALA A 83 4.53 7.23 17.07
C ALA A 83 3.61 8.41 16.66
N ALA A 84 3.80 8.96 15.46
CA ALA A 84 3.02 10.07 14.95
C ALA A 84 1.74 9.63 14.21
N LEU A 85 1.70 8.37 13.74
CA LEU A 85 0.53 7.80 13.09
C LEU A 85 -0.66 7.63 14.06
N PRO A 86 -1.91 7.73 13.58
CA PRO A 86 -3.10 7.44 14.38
C PRO A 86 -3.33 5.93 14.56
N ALA A 87 -2.30 5.18 15.00
CA ALA A 87 -2.28 3.72 15.03
C ALA A 87 -3.45 3.10 15.84
N HIS A 88 -3.92 3.78 16.88
CA HIS A 88 -5.06 3.34 17.71
C HIS A 88 -6.40 3.28 16.96
N ALA A 89 -6.51 3.99 15.83
CA ALA A 89 -7.71 3.98 14.98
C ALA A 89 -7.62 2.94 13.85
N LEU A 90 -6.45 2.31 13.66
CA LEU A 90 -6.23 1.31 12.61
C LEU A 90 -6.50 -0.09 13.15
N ASP A 91 -6.75 -1.03 12.24
CA ASP A 91 -7.06 -2.43 12.56
C ASP A 91 -5.87 -3.38 12.34
N ILE A 92 -4.65 -2.82 12.29
CA ILE A 92 -3.39 -3.55 12.12
C ILE A 92 -2.43 -3.31 13.30
N PRO A 93 -1.58 -4.29 13.66
CA PRO A 93 -0.68 -4.20 14.81
C PRO A 93 0.59 -3.39 14.49
N LEU A 94 0.46 -2.13 14.08
CA LEU A 94 1.62 -1.26 13.85
C LEU A 94 2.47 -1.10 15.11
N PRO A 95 3.81 -0.94 14.97
CA PRO A 95 4.64 -0.49 16.08
C PRO A 95 4.09 0.80 16.68
N THR A 96 4.24 0.99 17.99
CA THR A 96 3.83 2.25 18.65
C THR A 96 4.89 3.33 18.59
N GLU A 97 6.11 2.97 18.18
CA GLU A 97 7.28 3.84 18.13
C GLU A 97 8.28 3.34 17.07
N GLY A 98 9.20 4.21 16.68
CA GLY A 98 10.19 3.93 15.64
C GLY A 98 9.73 4.40 14.27
N THR A 99 10.56 4.16 13.27
CA THR A 99 10.35 4.64 11.90
C THR A 99 10.35 3.48 10.93
N LEU A 100 9.39 3.46 10.01
CA LEU A 100 9.40 2.59 8.85
C LEU A 100 9.90 3.38 7.64
N SER A 101 10.86 2.81 6.91
CA SER A 101 11.43 3.37 5.69
C SER A 101 11.22 2.39 4.54
N PHE A 102 10.71 2.87 3.42
CA PHE A 102 10.35 2.08 2.25
C PHE A 102 11.31 2.37 1.11
N PHE A 103 11.79 1.31 0.46
CA PHE A 103 12.76 1.37 -0.62
C PHE A 103 12.32 0.50 -1.79
N TYR A 104 12.57 0.95 -3.01
CA TYR A 104 12.20 0.26 -4.24
C TYR A 104 13.24 0.51 -5.35
N PHE A 105 13.53 -0.50 -6.15
CA PHE A 105 14.33 -0.40 -7.37
C PHE A 105 13.43 0.10 -8.51
N ASP A 106 13.50 1.40 -8.79
CA ASP A 106 12.58 2.12 -9.67
C ASP A 106 13.04 2.23 -11.14
N GLY A 107 14.22 1.68 -11.44
CA GLY A 107 14.79 1.68 -12.78
C GLY A 107 15.60 2.93 -13.14
N GLN A 108 15.87 3.85 -12.19
CA GLN A 108 16.68 5.06 -12.46
C GLN A 108 18.04 4.74 -13.12
N ILE A 109 18.65 3.61 -12.75
CA ILE A 109 20.02 3.29 -13.15
C ILE A 109 20.13 2.29 -14.31
N ASP A 110 19.02 1.68 -14.74
CA ASP A 110 18.99 0.67 -15.79
C ASP A 110 17.88 0.88 -16.82
N ASP A 111 17.25 2.06 -16.81
CA ASP A 111 16.13 2.43 -17.70
C ASP A 111 14.93 1.45 -17.61
N GLY A 112 14.74 0.87 -16.41
CA GLY A 112 13.64 -0.05 -16.12
C GLY A 112 13.82 -1.46 -16.71
N ASP A 113 15.05 -1.88 -17.02
CA ASP A 113 15.34 -3.24 -17.49
C ASP A 113 15.00 -4.30 -16.43
N ALA A 114 15.37 -4.05 -15.17
CA ALA A 114 15.00 -4.89 -14.04
C ALA A 114 13.70 -4.43 -13.38
N LEU A 115 12.79 -5.38 -13.16
CA LEU A 115 11.49 -5.15 -12.55
C LEU A 115 11.26 -6.11 -11.40
N VAL A 116 10.63 -5.62 -10.34
CA VAL A 116 10.25 -6.44 -9.18
C VAL A 116 8.89 -7.06 -9.44
N TRP A 117 8.88 -8.37 -9.66
CA TRP A 117 7.67 -9.13 -9.92
C TRP A 117 7.30 -9.97 -8.71
N PRO A 118 6.08 -9.85 -8.16
CA PRO A 118 5.69 -10.67 -7.00
C PRO A 118 5.78 -12.16 -7.31
N LYS A 119 5.44 -12.59 -8.53
CA LYS A 119 5.53 -13.99 -8.97
C LYS A 119 6.96 -14.53 -9.13
N ASP A 120 7.99 -13.68 -9.10
CA ASP A 120 9.39 -14.06 -9.31
C ASP A 120 10.22 -13.77 -8.05
N PRO A 121 10.40 -14.76 -7.15
CA PRO A 121 11.10 -14.58 -5.89
C PRO A 121 12.53 -14.06 -6.01
N ASP A 122 13.21 -14.31 -7.14
CA ASP A 122 14.57 -13.83 -7.37
C ASP A 122 14.62 -12.30 -7.50
N THR A 123 13.47 -11.66 -7.78
CA THR A 123 13.34 -10.21 -7.90
C THR A 123 12.96 -9.50 -6.61
N TRP A 124 12.53 -10.23 -5.56
CA TRP A 124 11.98 -9.62 -4.33
C TRP A 124 12.98 -8.73 -3.58
N ALA A 125 14.28 -8.95 -3.78
CA ALA A 125 15.33 -8.10 -3.21
C ALA A 125 15.33 -6.65 -3.75
N GLY A 126 14.63 -6.38 -4.86
CA GLY A 126 14.42 -5.05 -5.42
C GLY A 126 13.42 -4.18 -4.64
N SER A 127 12.90 -4.66 -3.52
CA SER A 127 12.07 -3.86 -2.61
C SER A 127 12.46 -4.16 -1.16
N ARG A 128 12.43 -3.13 -0.29
CA ARG A 128 12.80 -3.31 1.13
C ARG A 128 12.01 -2.40 2.05
N VAL A 129 11.60 -2.95 3.19
CA VAL A 129 11.08 -2.19 4.33
C VAL A 129 12.09 -2.29 5.47
N VAL A 130 12.59 -1.14 5.91
CA VAL A 130 13.53 -1.04 7.04
C VAL A 130 12.79 -0.44 8.23
N TYR A 131 12.78 -1.15 9.35
CA TYR A 131 12.30 -0.62 10.62
C TYR A 131 13.46 -0.19 11.50
N VAL A 132 13.41 1.06 11.95
CA VAL A 132 14.36 1.63 12.90
C VAL A 132 13.66 1.80 14.25
N PRO A 133 14.03 1.02 15.28
CA PRO A 133 13.45 1.17 16.61
C PRO A 133 13.69 2.56 17.20
N ALA A 134 12.74 3.05 18.01
CA ALA A 134 12.88 4.32 18.69
C ALA A 134 14.14 4.37 19.58
N GLY A 135 14.83 5.51 19.57
CA GLY A 135 16.05 5.72 20.35
C GLY A 135 17.32 5.10 19.75
N VAL A 136 17.24 4.37 18.64
CA VAL A 136 18.42 3.99 17.85
C VAL A 136 18.99 5.23 17.18
N ALA A 137 20.30 5.46 17.33
CA ALA A 137 20.97 6.56 16.68
C ALA A 137 21.01 6.33 15.17
N VAL A 138 20.58 7.34 14.41
CA VAL A 138 20.56 7.32 12.95
C VAL A 138 21.48 8.39 12.38
N VAL A 139 21.97 8.12 11.19
CA VAL A 139 22.70 9.08 10.35
C VAL A 139 21.99 9.17 9.01
N GLU A 140 21.89 10.38 8.48
CA GLU A 140 21.43 10.59 7.11
C GLU A 140 22.47 9.98 6.15
N ARG A 141 22.02 9.10 5.26
CA ARG A 141 22.90 8.45 4.29
C ARG A 141 23.05 9.32 3.05
N ALA A 142 24.30 9.60 2.69
CA ALA A 142 24.61 10.20 1.39
C ALA A 142 24.19 9.26 0.25
N LEU A 143 23.88 9.84 -0.90
CA LEU A 143 23.57 9.08 -2.11
C LEU A 143 24.72 8.10 -2.45
N PRO A 144 24.39 6.85 -2.80
CA PRO A 144 25.35 5.90 -3.36
C PRO A 144 26.00 6.44 -4.63
N VAL A 145 27.26 6.10 -4.84
CA VAL A 145 27.95 6.34 -6.11
C VAL A 145 27.71 5.14 -7.01
N VAL A 146 27.12 5.36 -8.18
CA VAL A 146 26.98 4.37 -9.25
C VAL A 146 28.24 4.44 -10.12
N ASP A 147 28.84 3.28 -10.42
CA ASP A 147 30.09 3.17 -11.20
C ASP A 147 29.79 3.18 -12.72
N ASP A 148 29.03 4.19 -13.16
CA ASP A 148 28.73 4.49 -14.56
C ASP A 148 28.60 6.01 -14.72
N GLU A 149 29.44 6.61 -15.57
CA GLU A 149 29.50 8.08 -15.74
C GLU A 149 28.28 8.66 -16.47
N ASP A 150 27.50 7.82 -17.17
CA ASP A 150 26.31 8.24 -17.92
C ASP A 150 25.01 7.98 -17.14
N VAL A 151 25.10 7.48 -15.90
CA VAL A 151 23.95 7.15 -15.06
C VAL A 151 23.96 7.98 -13.78
N GLU A 152 22.91 8.76 -13.57
CA GLU A 152 22.70 9.54 -12.35
C GLU A 152 21.68 8.83 -11.45
N PHE A 153 22.06 8.61 -10.19
CA PHE A 153 21.14 8.11 -9.16
C PHE A 153 20.78 9.26 -8.22
N GLU A 154 19.51 9.65 -8.24
CA GLU A 154 19.02 10.83 -7.55
C GLU A 154 18.02 10.48 -6.43
N ALA A 155 18.02 11.29 -5.38
CA ALA A 155 16.96 11.22 -4.38
C ALA A 155 15.73 11.94 -4.92
N TYR A 156 14.56 11.36 -4.74
CA TYR A 156 13.30 12.07 -4.91
C TYR A 156 13.25 13.33 -4.01
N PRO A 157 12.57 14.41 -4.41
CA PRO A 157 12.27 15.53 -3.54
C PRO A 157 11.70 15.11 -2.17
N GLU A 158 12.16 15.77 -1.10
CA GLU A 158 11.58 15.57 0.22
C GLU A 158 10.24 16.31 0.35
N VAL A 159 9.16 15.58 0.62
CA VAL A 159 7.83 16.16 0.85
C VAL A 159 7.27 15.68 2.17
N PRO A 160 7.00 16.57 3.15
CA PRO A 160 6.39 16.17 4.42
C PRO A 160 5.01 15.55 4.24
N LEU A 161 4.70 14.55 5.05
CA LEU A 161 3.41 13.87 5.07
C LEU A 161 2.64 14.20 6.35
N THR A 162 1.37 14.57 6.22
CA THR A 162 0.41 14.58 7.33
C THR A 162 -0.52 13.37 7.22
N ALA A 163 -1.29 13.03 8.27
CA ALA A 163 -2.23 11.92 8.21
C ALA A 163 -3.63 12.25 8.72
N ARG A 164 -4.62 11.58 8.14
CA ARG A 164 -5.98 11.49 8.68
C ARG A 164 -6.50 10.06 8.57
N VAL A 165 -7.40 9.70 9.48
CA VAL A 165 -8.07 8.39 9.42
C VAL A 165 -9.18 8.44 8.37
N GLU A 166 -9.17 7.49 7.44
CA GLU A 166 -10.25 7.29 6.47
C GLU A 166 -10.68 5.83 6.43
N TRP A 167 -11.95 5.60 6.09
CA TRP A 167 -12.43 4.26 5.79
C TRP A 167 -12.17 3.94 4.33
N THR A 168 -11.52 2.81 4.10
CA THR A 168 -11.21 2.25 2.79
C THR A 168 -12.11 1.05 2.52
N ALA A 169 -12.29 0.72 1.24
CA ALA A 169 -13.10 -0.40 0.79
C ALA A 169 -12.23 -1.37 -0.03
N PRO A 170 -12.54 -2.67 -0.04
CA PRO A 170 -11.87 -3.60 -0.93
C PRO A 170 -12.12 -3.21 -2.39
N ASP A 171 -11.18 -3.57 -3.25
CA ASP A 171 -11.32 -3.40 -4.70
C ASP A 171 -12.63 -4.03 -5.22
N ALA A 172 -13.21 -3.44 -6.26
CA ALA A 172 -14.49 -3.88 -6.79
C ALA A 172 -14.45 -5.30 -7.36
N TRP A 173 -13.28 -5.75 -7.84
CA TRP A 173 -13.05 -7.12 -8.33
C TRP A 173 -12.53 -8.06 -7.25
N HIS A 174 -12.33 -7.60 -6.01
CA HIS A 174 -11.99 -8.47 -4.90
C HIS A 174 -13.15 -9.44 -4.61
N PRO A 175 -12.90 -10.76 -4.43
CA PRO A 175 -13.97 -11.73 -4.22
C PRO A 175 -14.86 -11.48 -3.00
N ASP A 176 -14.35 -10.90 -1.92
CA ASP A 176 -15.19 -10.51 -0.77
C ASP A 176 -16.11 -9.32 -1.11
N PHE A 177 -15.66 -8.38 -1.95
CA PHE A 177 -16.52 -7.31 -2.49
C PHE A 177 -17.66 -7.90 -3.31
N LEU A 178 -17.33 -8.79 -4.26
CA LEU A 178 -18.31 -9.46 -5.11
C LEU A 178 -19.30 -10.31 -4.30
N ALA A 179 -18.81 -11.02 -3.27
CA ALA A 179 -19.64 -11.84 -2.40
C ALA A 179 -20.62 -10.99 -1.57
N ALA A 180 -20.19 -9.82 -1.07
CA ALA A 180 -21.06 -8.92 -0.31
C ALA A 180 -22.23 -8.38 -1.13
N LEU A 181 -22.04 -8.19 -2.44
CA LEU A 181 -23.06 -7.69 -3.37
C LEU A 181 -24.00 -8.76 -3.92
N ARG A 182 -23.78 -10.04 -3.63
CA ARG A 182 -24.64 -11.13 -4.12
C ARG A 182 -25.64 -11.57 -3.05
N ARG A 183 -26.89 -11.81 -3.46
CA ARG A 183 -27.99 -12.22 -2.55
C ARG A 183 -27.86 -13.66 -2.06
N ASP A 184 -27.17 -14.51 -2.80
CA ASP A 184 -26.89 -15.91 -2.44
C ASP A 184 -25.60 -16.09 -1.63
N GLY A 185 -24.78 -15.03 -1.51
CA GLY A 185 -23.56 -15.02 -0.69
C GLY A 185 -22.45 -15.95 -1.20
N HIS A 186 -22.55 -16.47 -2.42
CA HIS A 186 -21.54 -17.35 -3.00
C HIS A 186 -20.39 -16.56 -3.63
N ALA A 187 -19.17 -17.04 -3.45
CA ALA A 187 -17.98 -16.51 -4.10
C ALA A 187 -18.19 -16.46 -5.62
N ALA A 188 -17.99 -15.28 -6.20
CA ALA A 188 -18.19 -15.08 -7.61
C ALA A 188 -17.15 -15.84 -8.44
N ASP A 189 -17.57 -16.34 -9.61
CA ASP A 189 -16.67 -16.38 -10.75
C ASP A 189 -16.29 -14.92 -11.09
N PRO A 190 -15.03 -14.50 -10.95
CA PRO A 190 -14.60 -13.15 -11.28
C PRO A 190 -14.91 -12.76 -12.73
N ALA A 191 -15.07 -13.75 -13.64
CA ALA A 191 -15.47 -13.52 -15.02
C ALA A 191 -16.94 -13.10 -15.19
N GLY A 192 -17.78 -13.27 -14.16
CA GLY A 192 -19.21 -12.98 -14.21
C GLY A 192 -19.59 -11.51 -13.98
N GLY A 193 -18.63 -10.64 -13.66
CA GLY A 193 -18.86 -9.22 -13.37
C GLY A 193 -19.69 -8.95 -12.10
N HIS A 194 -20.05 -7.67 -11.91
CA HIS A 194 -20.89 -7.24 -10.79
C HIS A 194 -22.38 -7.53 -11.05
N PRO A 195 -23.19 -7.79 -10.02
CA PRO A 195 -24.64 -7.90 -10.15
C PRO A 195 -25.25 -6.62 -10.75
N GLU A 196 -26.27 -6.75 -11.61
CA GLU A 196 -26.96 -5.62 -12.25
C GLU A 196 -27.46 -4.58 -11.22
N GLU A 197 -27.97 -5.05 -10.07
CA GLU A 197 -28.45 -4.20 -8.97
C GLU A 197 -27.34 -3.40 -8.25
N ALA A 198 -26.06 -3.75 -8.46
CA ALA A 198 -24.92 -3.05 -7.89
C ALA A 198 -24.14 -2.22 -8.93
N GLN A 199 -24.54 -2.22 -10.20
CA GLN A 199 -23.82 -1.51 -11.27
C GLN A 199 -23.68 -0.02 -10.98
N ALA A 200 -24.78 0.65 -10.62
CA ALA A 200 -24.78 2.08 -10.27
C ALA A 200 -23.95 2.39 -9.02
N PHE A 201 -23.83 1.43 -8.10
CA PHE A 201 -22.97 1.57 -6.92
C PHE A 201 -21.49 1.48 -7.28
N VAL A 202 -21.11 0.50 -8.11
CA VAL A 202 -19.72 0.32 -8.57
C VAL A 202 -19.26 1.52 -9.39
N GLU A 203 -20.09 2.01 -10.32
CA GLU A 203 -19.81 3.24 -11.07
C GLU A 203 -19.62 4.44 -10.14
N ALA A 204 -20.53 4.63 -9.18
CA ALA A 204 -20.42 5.74 -8.23
C ALA A 204 -19.24 5.58 -7.25
N LEU A 205 -18.75 4.37 -7.00
CA LEU A 205 -17.54 4.12 -6.22
C LEU A 205 -16.28 4.44 -7.05
N TRP A 206 -16.28 4.09 -8.33
CA TRP A 206 -15.20 4.37 -9.28
C TRP A 206 -15.02 5.87 -9.53
N ASP A 207 -16.12 6.60 -9.73
CA ASP A 207 -16.12 8.04 -10.02
C ASP A 207 -15.71 8.93 -8.84
N ARG A 208 -15.43 8.35 -7.67
CA ARG A 208 -14.96 9.13 -6.52
C ARG A 208 -13.57 9.66 -6.82
N GLU A 209 -13.39 10.97 -6.60
CA GLU A 209 -12.09 11.62 -6.71
C GLU A 209 -11.11 10.97 -5.73
N ARG A 210 -10.08 10.33 -6.30
CA ARG A 210 -8.92 9.78 -5.60
C ARG A 210 -7.71 10.56 -6.12
N ARG A 211 -7.29 11.60 -5.39
CA ARG A 211 -5.92 12.15 -5.52
C ARG A 211 -4.90 11.07 -5.16
N ALA A 212 -3.59 11.36 -5.31
CA ALA A 212 -2.50 10.52 -4.80
C ALA A 212 -2.89 9.87 -3.47
N ASP A 213 -3.07 8.55 -3.50
CA ASP A 213 -3.69 7.79 -2.42
C ASP A 213 -2.63 7.03 -1.63
N HIS A 214 -1.82 7.78 -0.89
CA HIS A 214 -0.84 7.21 0.03
C HIS A 214 -1.56 6.67 1.27
N LEU A 215 -1.39 5.39 1.58
CA LEU A 215 -2.11 4.72 2.67
C LEU A 215 -1.17 3.91 3.56
N VAL A 216 -1.48 3.86 4.86
CA VAL A 216 -0.98 2.84 5.79
C VAL A 216 -2.17 2.11 6.40
N GLY A 217 -2.20 0.78 6.24
CA GLY A 217 -3.34 -0.05 6.68
C GLY A 217 -4.58 0.07 5.79
N GLY A 218 -5.67 -0.55 6.23
CA GLY A 218 -6.94 -0.64 5.47
C GLY A 218 -6.87 -1.53 4.23
N HIS A 219 -7.68 -1.20 3.23
CA HIS A 219 -7.68 -1.80 1.89
C HIS A 219 -6.88 -0.94 0.92
N ALA A 220 -6.09 -1.59 0.08
CA ALA A 220 -5.42 -0.94 -1.03
C ALA A 220 -6.43 -0.42 -2.06
N ASN A 221 -6.03 0.60 -2.81
CA ASN A 221 -6.71 1.08 -4.00
C ASN A 221 -5.91 0.66 -5.24
N PRO A 222 -6.01 -0.61 -5.68
CA PRO A 222 -5.22 -1.13 -6.80
C PRO A 222 -5.52 -0.40 -8.11
N VAL A 223 -4.51 -0.31 -8.97
CA VAL A 223 -4.64 0.23 -10.34
C VAL A 223 -5.15 -0.86 -11.30
N GLN A 224 -4.73 -2.10 -11.07
CA GLN A 224 -5.04 -3.24 -11.93
C GLN A 224 -5.92 -4.27 -11.23
N SER A 225 -5.31 -5.20 -10.49
CA SER A 225 -6.02 -6.30 -9.82
C SER A 225 -5.84 -6.24 -8.30
N PRO A 226 -6.70 -6.88 -7.49
CA PRO A 226 -6.55 -6.87 -6.04
C PRO A 226 -5.14 -7.34 -5.63
N VAL A 227 -4.38 -6.42 -5.04
CA VAL A 227 -2.94 -6.62 -4.74
C VAL A 227 -2.72 -7.75 -3.74
N ASP A 228 -3.65 -7.98 -2.82
CA ASP A 228 -3.61 -9.10 -1.89
C ASP A 228 -3.80 -10.46 -2.57
N TYR A 229 -4.61 -10.55 -3.62
CA TYR A 229 -4.70 -11.74 -4.47
C TYR A 229 -3.44 -11.96 -5.29
N GLU A 230 -2.85 -10.90 -5.85
CA GLU A 230 -1.57 -10.98 -6.56
C GLU A 230 -0.45 -11.50 -5.65
N ILE A 231 -0.32 -10.91 -4.46
CA ILE A 231 0.65 -11.35 -3.45
C ILE A 231 0.39 -12.78 -2.99
N ALA A 232 -0.87 -13.17 -2.78
CA ALA A 232 -1.22 -14.53 -2.38
C ALA A 232 -0.88 -15.56 -3.45
N HIS A 233 -1.20 -15.26 -4.71
CA HIS A 233 -0.86 -16.12 -5.85
C HIS A 233 0.65 -16.33 -5.96
N ALA A 234 1.41 -15.23 -5.91
CA ALA A 234 2.86 -15.23 -5.88
C ALA A 234 3.43 -16.04 -4.70
N TYR A 235 2.94 -15.79 -3.49
CA TYR A 235 3.43 -16.44 -2.28
C TYR A 235 3.22 -17.95 -2.30
N LEU A 236 2.09 -18.43 -2.86
CA LEU A 236 1.81 -19.86 -3.00
C LEU A 236 2.67 -20.51 -4.10
N GLY A 237 3.03 -19.76 -5.15
CA GLY A 237 3.82 -20.26 -6.27
C GLY A 237 5.35 -20.15 -6.10
N LYS A 238 5.83 -19.45 -5.07
CA LYS A 238 7.25 -19.08 -4.89
C LYS A 238 8.23 -20.26 -4.89
N ASP A 239 7.79 -21.45 -4.49
CA ASP A 239 8.63 -22.65 -4.42
C ASP A 239 8.55 -23.49 -5.71
N GLY A 240 8.00 -22.93 -6.80
CA GLY A 240 7.83 -23.58 -8.10
C GLY A 240 6.53 -24.36 -8.25
N ASP A 241 5.59 -24.20 -7.32
CA ASP A 241 4.28 -24.84 -7.36
C ASP A 241 3.40 -24.24 -8.48
N GLU A 242 2.72 -25.10 -9.24
CA GLU A 242 1.72 -24.64 -10.22
C GLU A 242 0.45 -24.20 -9.49
N VAL A 243 0.22 -22.88 -9.43
CA VAL A 243 -0.95 -22.25 -8.82
C VAL A 243 -1.71 -21.47 -9.89
N THR A 244 -2.98 -21.79 -10.10
CA THR A 244 -3.86 -21.02 -10.98
C THR A 244 -4.56 -19.91 -10.21
N TRP A 245 -4.96 -18.83 -10.87
CA TRP A 245 -5.76 -17.76 -10.25
C TRP A 245 -7.10 -18.23 -9.68
N SER A 246 -7.63 -19.34 -10.20
CA SER A 246 -8.86 -19.98 -9.74
C SER A 246 -8.65 -20.96 -8.57
N ASP A 247 -7.42 -21.16 -8.10
CA ASP A 247 -7.14 -22.05 -6.99
C ASP A 247 -7.76 -21.49 -5.71
N PRO A 248 -8.63 -22.24 -5.00
CA PRO A 248 -9.29 -21.77 -3.79
C PRO A 248 -8.30 -21.35 -2.69
N ARG A 249 -7.08 -21.89 -2.69
CA ARG A 249 -6.01 -21.52 -1.75
C ARG A 249 -5.60 -20.06 -1.90
N VAL A 250 -5.68 -19.47 -3.10
CA VAL A 250 -5.33 -18.05 -3.32
C VAL A 250 -6.25 -17.15 -2.52
N ALA A 251 -7.56 -17.42 -2.54
CA ALA A 251 -8.54 -16.67 -1.76
C ALA A 251 -8.38 -16.83 -0.25
N GLU A 252 -8.00 -18.02 0.21
CA GLU A 252 -7.70 -18.27 1.63
C GLU A 252 -6.40 -17.59 2.06
N GLU A 253 -5.42 -17.52 1.17
CA GLU A 253 -4.13 -16.91 1.43
C GLU A 253 -4.20 -15.37 1.39
N ALA A 254 -4.92 -14.77 0.43
CA ALA A 254 -5.09 -13.32 0.31
C ALA A 254 -5.60 -12.68 1.61
N ARG A 255 -6.55 -13.32 2.30
CA ARG A 255 -7.11 -12.85 3.58
C ARG A 255 -6.11 -12.83 4.74
N LYS A 256 -4.90 -13.37 4.58
CA LYS A 256 -3.83 -13.35 5.58
C LYS A 256 -2.90 -12.15 5.42
N TRP A 257 -3.01 -11.42 4.31
CA TRP A 257 -2.20 -10.25 4.02
C TRP A 257 -2.97 -8.98 4.37
N THR A 258 -2.27 -7.98 4.86
CA THR A 258 -2.81 -6.63 5.02
C THR A 258 -1.89 -5.63 4.35
N LEU A 259 -2.46 -4.53 3.87
CA LEU A 259 -1.69 -3.41 3.38
C LEU A 259 -0.82 -2.85 4.51
N LEU A 260 0.50 -2.82 4.30
CA LEU A 260 1.43 -2.10 5.16
C LEU A 260 1.54 -0.66 4.69
N ALA A 261 1.82 -0.46 3.40
CA ALA A 261 1.88 0.85 2.77
C ALA A 261 1.45 0.79 1.30
N GLN A 262 0.75 1.82 0.85
CA GLN A 262 0.56 2.17 -0.55
C GLN A 262 1.19 3.56 -0.75
N ILE A 263 2.04 3.71 -1.77
CA ILE A 263 2.61 5.00 -2.18
C ILE A 263 2.29 5.21 -3.65
N ASP A 264 1.45 6.19 -3.93
CA ASP A 264 1.00 6.52 -5.28
C ASP A 264 2.05 7.31 -6.06
N SER A 265 1.85 7.46 -7.37
CA SER A 265 2.58 8.51 -8.11
C SER A 265 2.18 9.87 -7.53
N ASP A 266 3.14 10.76 -7.36
CA ASP A 266 2.96 12.02 -6.64
C ASP A 266 3.76 13.15 -7.28
N ASP A 267 3.05 14.14 -7.81
CA ASP A 267 3.64 15.30 -8.50
C ASP A 267 4.45 16.21 -7.55
N ASP A 268 4.10 16.31 -6.26
CA ASP A 268 4.85 17.16 -5.32
C ASP A 268 6.23 16.54 -5.01
N ALA A 269 6.32 15.20 -5.10
CA ALA A 269 7.55 14.44 -4.84
C ALA A 269 8.26 13.98 -6.13
N ASP A 270 7.84 14.45 -7.32
CA ASP A 270 8.33 14.01 -8.62
C ASP A 270 8.37 12.47 -8.77
N MET A 271 7.39 11.76 -8.19
CA MET A 271 7.30 10.29 -8.23
C MET A 271 6.35 9.85 -9.34
N MET A 272 6.85 9.01 -10.25
CA MET A 272 6.08 8.43 -11.34
C MET A 272 6.34 6.92 -11.45
N TRP A 273 5.35 6.11 -11.11
CA TRP A 273 5.46 4.65 -11.17
C TRP A 273 4.85 4.11 -12.47
N GLY A 274 5.67 3.91 -13.50
CA GLY A 274 5.16 3.54 -14.83
C GLY A 274 4.25 4.64 -15.41
N ASP A 275 3.06 4.26 -15.91
CA ASP A 275 2.03 5.22 -16.32
C ASP A 275 1.07 5.51 -15.16
N CYS A 276 1.45 6.46 -14.30
CA CYS A 276 0.66 6.92 -13.15
C CYS A 276 0.19 5.78 -12.23
N GLY A 277 1.12 4.88 -11.86
CA GLY A 277 0.86 3.74 -11.00
C GLY A 277 1.06 4.00 -9.51
N ALA A 278 1.10 2.93 -8.73
CA ALA A 278 1.36 2.94 -7.29
C ALA A 278 2.17 1.72 -6.83
N LEU A 279 2.88 1.91 -5.72
CA LEU A 279 3.68 0.89 -5.02
C LEU A 279 2.89 0.33 -3.85
N TYR A 280 2.93 -0.99 -3.64
CA TYR A 280 2.20 -1.65 -2.56
C TYR A 280 3.12 -2.60 -1.78
N TRP A 281 3.22 -2.38 -0.47
CA TRP A 281 3.80 -3.35 0.46
C TRP A 281 2.70 -4.00 1.26
N LEU A 282 2.64 -5.33 1.22
CA LEU A 282 1.73 -6.14 2.02
C LEU A 282 2.53 -6.97 3.02
N ILE A 283 1.99 -7.14 4.22
CA ILE A 283 2.61 -7.93 5.28
C ILE A 283 1.54 -8.75 5.99
N ARG A 284 1.92 -9.89 6.55
CA ARG A 284 1.02 -10.63 7.43
C ARG A 284 0.97 -10.00 8.83
N PRO A 285 -0.20 -9.93 9.49
CA PRO A 285 -0.32 -9.34 10.82
C PRO A 285 0.63 -9.95 11.87
N GLU A 286 0.93 -11.25 11.80
CA GLU A 286 1.88 -11.91 12.70
C GLU A 286 3.36 -11.57 12.43
N ASP A 287 3.70 -11.18 11.20
CA ASP A 287 5.03 -10.69 10.86
C ASP A 287 5.17 -9.23 11.28
N LEU A 288 4.14 -8.42 11.06
CA LEU A 288 4.06 -7.03 11.50
C LEU A 288 4.18 -6.91 13.04
N ALA A 289 3.38 -7.69 13.79
CA ALA A 289 3.42 -7.69 15.25
C ALA A 289 4.78 -8.18 15.80
N ALA A 290 5.50 -9.00 15.04
CA ALA A 290 6.82 -9.50 15.39
C ALA A 290 7.97 -8.63 14.83
N LEU A 291 7.65 -7.48 14.20
CA LEU A 291 8.61 -6.55 13.59
C LEU A 291 9.50 -7.21 12.51
N ARG A 292 8.96 -8.21 11.80
CA ARG A 292 9.66 -8.96 10.73
C ARG A 292 9.38 -8.34 9.36
N PHE A 293 9.84 -7.11 9.17
CA PHE A 293 9.60 -6.35 7.94
C PHE A 293 10.34 -6.92 6.72
N ASP A 294 11.31 -7.81 6.93
CA ASP A 294 11.92 -8.65 5.88
C ASP A 294 10.93 -9.63 5.21
N ARG A 295 9.74 -9.79 5.79
CA ARG A 295 8.66 -10.66 5.28
C ARG A 295 7.57 -9.93 4.52
N ALA A 296 7.67 -8.60 4.41
CA ALA A 296 6.77 -7.85 3.54
C ALA A 296 6.97 -8.29 2.08
N LEU A 297 5.87 -8.43 1.34
CA LEU A 297 5.89 -8.63 -0.09
C LEU A 297 5.45 -7.36 -0.81
N PHE A 298 5.91 -7.23 -2.05
CA PHE A 298 5.79 -6.02 -2.83
C PHE A 298 5.16 -6.30 -4.19
N THR A 299 4.34 -5.38 -4.66
CA THR A 299 3.91 -5.29 -6.07
C THR A 299 3.82 -3.82 -6.47
N MET A 300 4.02 -3.55 -7.76
CA MET A 300 3.77 -2.25 -8.39
C MET A 300 2.75 -2.45 -9.51
N GLN A 301 1.76 -1.56 -9.58
CA GLN A 301 0.76 -1.57 -10.64
C GLN A 301 0.68 -0.20 -11.28
N CYS A 302 0.54 -0.14 -12.61
CA CYS A 302 0.35 1.09 -13.38
C CYS A 302 -0.69 0.88 -14.51
N CYS A 303 -1.09 1.98 -15.17
CA CYS A 303 -2.16 1.98 -16.18
C CYS A 303 -1.79 1.24 -17.48
#